data_AF-W4L7U8-F1
#
_entry.id   AF-W4L7U8-F1
#
_cell.length_a   1.000
_cell.length_b   1.000
_cell.length_c   1.000
_cell.angle_alpha   90.00
_cell.angle_beta   90.00
_cell.angle_gamma   90.00
#
_symmetry.space_group_name_H-M   'P 1'
#
loop_
_entity.id
_entity.type
_entity.pdbx_description
1 polymer ?
#
loop_
_entity_poly.entity_id
_entity_poly.type
_entity_poly.pdbx_seq_one_letter_code
_entity_poly.pdbx_strand_id
1 'polypeptide(L)'
;MSVHHAKRWQVSTGGQRGEIPLTDSQRAVILEYVRQCGFPEERVRFVDHTELNTAYGPTFDILHIGSDVMPGPRGGGTQSANSRVTWRGAIAHELIGHREAALAGQPQSGPALEEAQSSIRAARFAPELSRIERYILLRDAIARLHDEGISVRNVKEQLFI
;
A
#
# COMPACT_ATOMS: atom_id res chain seq x y z
N MET A 1 -13.75 -9.62 -40.46
CA MET A 1 -12.78 -10.11 -39.45
C MET A 1 -12.86 -9.18 -38.25
N SER A 2 -13.54 -9.60 -37.18
CA SER A 2 -13.69 -8.79 -35.96
C SER A 2 -12.45 -8.99 -35.09
N VAL A 3 -11.72 -7.91 -34.83
CA VAL A 3 -10.55 -7.95 -33.94
C VAL A 3 -11.11 -7.94 -32.52
N HIS A 4 -11.22 -9.11 -31.90
CA HIS A 4 -11.44 -9.20 -30.47
C HIS A 4 -10.30 -8.45 -29.77
N HIS A 5 -10.58 -7.26 -29.26
CA HIS A 5 -9.70 -6.60 -28.32
C HIS A 5 -9.69 -7.46 -27.07
N ALA A 6 -8.67 -8.31 -26.91
CA ALA A 6 -8.44 -9.01 -25.65
C ALA A 6 -8.41 -7.95 -24.55
N LYS A 7 -9.34 -8.05 -23.59
CA LYS A 7 -9.36 -7.19 -22.41
C LYS A 7 -7.99 -7.31 -21.75
N ARG A 8 -7.20 -6.24 -21.79
CA ARG A 8 -5.93 -6.19 -21.06
C ARG A 8 -6.29 -6.00 -19.59
N TRP A 9 -6.28 -7.10 -18.84
CA TRP A 9 -6.44 -7.10 -17.39
C TRP A 9 -5.30 -6.26 -16.79
N GLN A 10 -5.64 -5.11 -16.21
CA GLN A 10 -4.70 -4.16 -15.63
C GLN A 10 -5.31 -3.57 -14.38
N VAL A 11 -4.46 -3.16 -13.45
CA VAL A 11 -4.92 -2.42 -12.26
C VAL A 11 -5.61 -1.14 -12.70
N SER A 12 -6.77 -0.85 -12.10
CA SER A 12 -7.51 0.38 -12.32
C SER A 12 -7.83 1.04 -10.98
N THR A 13 -7.27 2.23 -10.79
CA THR A 13 -7.38 3.05 -9.58
C THR A 13 -8.11 4.37 -9.84
N GLY A 14 -8.65 4.55 -11.06
CA GLY A 14 -9.21 5.83 -11.49
C GLY A 14 -8.17 6.95 -11.59
N GLY A 15 -6.90 6.59 -11.85
CA GLY A 15 -5.79 7.53 -11.92
C GLY A 15 -5.24 8.00 -10.57
N GLN A 16 -5.65 7.39 -9.45
CA GLN A 16 -5.14 7.73 -8.12
C GLN A 16 -3.75 7.14 -7.85
N ARG A 17 -3.41 6.00 -8.46
CA ARG A 17 -2.14 5.31 -8.32
C ARG A 17 -1.59 4.90 -9.70
N GLY A 18 -0.44 4.24 -9.72
CA GLY A 18 0.11 3.68 -10.94
C GLY A 18 -0.80 2.62 -11.55
N GLU A 19 -0.99 2.68 -12.86
CA GLU A 19 -1.78 1.68 -13.60
C GLU A 19 -0.92 1.01 -14.70
N ILE A 20 0.26 1.55 -14.98
CA ILE A 20 1.21 1.03 -15.97
C ILE A 20 1.90 -0.22 -15.38
N PRO A 21 1.90 -1.36 -16.09
CA PRO A 21 2.59 -2.58 -15.66
C PRO A 21 4.04 -2.34 -15.24
N LEU A 22 4.49 -3.08 -14.23
CA LEU A 22 5.81 -2.89 -13.65
C LEU A 22 6.89 -3.49 -14.55
N THR A 23 7.95 -2.74 -14.81
CA THR A 23 9.15 -3.23 -15.51
C THR A 23 9.92 -4.22 -14.63
N ASP A 24 10.73 -5.09 -15.23
CA ASP A 24 11.58 -6.02 -14.49
C ASP A 24 12.55 -5.31 -13.54
N SER A 25 13.06 -4.15 -13.95
CA SER A 25 13.91 -3.31 -13.09
C SER A 25 13.16 -2.75 -11.88
N GLN A 26 11.89 -2.36 -12.04
CA GLN A 26 11.04 -1.93 -10.92
C GLN A 26 10.75 -3.10 -9.98
N ARG A 27 10.41 -4.27 -10.53
CA ARG A 27 10.18 -5.49 -9.75
C ARG A 27 11.42 -5.84 -8.92
N ALA A 28 12.61 -5.80 -9.50
CA ALA A 28 13.86 -6.10 -8.81
C ALA A 28 14.15 -5.17 -7.63
N VAL A 29 13.98 -3.84 -7.80
CA VAL A 29 14.20 -2.89 -6.69
C VAL A 29 13.11 -2.96 -5.61
N ILE A 30 11.88 -3.31 -6.00
CA ILE A 30 10.79 -3.56 -5.05
C ILE A 30 11.13 -4.79 -4.20
N LEU A 31 11.56 -5.89 -4.82
CA LEU A 31 11.95 -7.12 -4.12
C LEU A 31 13.11 -6.91 -3.15
N GLU A 32 14.10 -6.08 -3.51
CA GLU A 32 15.17 -5.67 -2.58
C GLU A 32 14.59 -5.02 -1.32
N TYR A 33 13.65 -4.09 -1.47
CA TYR A 33 13.02 -3.45 -0.31
C TYR A 33 12.12 -4.41 0.48
N VAL A 34 11.40 -5.32 -0.18
CA VAL A 34 10.62 -6.38 0.48
C VAL A 34 11.52 -7.23 1.39
N ARG A 35 12.72 -7.59 0.92
CA ARG A 35 13.72 -8.30 1.72
C ARG A 35 14.21 -7.48 2.91
N GLN A 36 14.39 -6.17 2.74
CA GLN A 36 14.75 -5.26 3.85
C GLN A 36 13.64 -5.16 4.89
N CYS A 37 12.37 -5.26 4.49
CA CYS A 37 11.23 -5.39 5.41
C CYS A 37 11.14 -6.78 6.07
N GLY A 38 12.08 -7.71 5.81
CA GLY A 38 12.12 -9.03 6.41
C GLY A 38 11.07 -10.00 5.87
N PHE A 39 10.53 -9.75 4.67
CA PHE A 39 9.53 -10.60 4.06
C PHE A 39 10.13 -11.50 2.96
N PRO A 40 9.78 -12.80 2.92
CA PRO A 40 10.31 -13.75 1.95
C PRO A 40 9.81 -13.45 0.52
N GLU A 41 10.75 -13.41 -0.43
CA GLU A 41 10.47 -13.15 -1.84
C GLU A 41 9.57 -14.23 -2.48
N GLU A 42 9.69 -15.48 -2.05
CA GLU A 42 8.85 -16.58 -2.53
C GLU A 42 7.36 -16.42 -2.17
N ARG A 43 7.03 -15.49 -1.27
CA ARG A 43 5.65 -15.14 -0.90
C ARG A 43 5.15 -13.86 -1.58
N VAL A 44 5.93 -13.30 -2.50
CA VAL A 44 5.56 -12.15 -3.32
C VAL A 44 4.95 -12.61 -4.63
N ARG A 45 3.84 -11.99 -5.04
CA ARG A 45 3.21 -12.21 -6.34
C ARG A 45 3.01 -10.88 -7.04
N PHE A 46 3.63 -10.71 -8.21
CA PHE A 46 3.34 -9.58 -9.08
C PHE A 46 2.05 -9.84 -9.86
N VAL A 47 1.07 -8.97 -9.66
CA VAL A 47 -0.33 -9.17 -10.08
C VAL A 47 -0.85 -8.06 -11.00
N ASP A 48 0.06 -7.23 -11.52
CA ASP A 48 -0.21 -6.08 -12.40
C ASP A 48 -1.01 -6.42 -13.69
N HIS A 49 -1.15 -7.69 -14.01
CA HIS A 49 -1.91 -8.23 -15.15
C HIS A 49 -3.22 -8.95 -14.74
N THR A 50 -3.71 -8.77 -13.51
CA THR A 50 -4.84 -9.56 -12.98
C THR A 50 -5.98 -8.74 -12.37
N GLU A 51 -6.01 -7.41 -12.59
CA GLU A 51 -6.95 -6.46 -11.95
C GLU A 51 -6.83 -6.39 -10.41
N LEU A 52 -5.83 -7.05 -9.81
CA LEU A 52 -5.58 -7.03 -8.38
C LEU A 52 -4.64 -5.89 -7.98
N ASN A 53 -5.01 -5.18 -6.92
CA ASN A 53 -4.21 -4.14 -6.29
C ASN A 53 -3.11 -4.74 -5.40
N THR A 54 -2.19 -3.86 -5.01
CA THR A 54 -1.18 -4.14 -4.00
C THR A 54 -1.88 -4.34 -2.66
N ALA A 55 -1.69 -5.51 -2.05
CA ALA A 55 -2.34 -5.86 -0.80
C ALA A 55 -1.64 -7.05 -0.14
N TYR A 56 -1.55 -7.00 1.19
CA TYR A 56 -1.20 -8.15 2.01
C TYR A 56 -2.41 -9.07 2.26
N GLY A 57 -2.26 -10.36 1.96
CA GLY A 57 -3.26 -11.40 2.19
C GLY A 57 -2.91 -12.27 3.41
N PRO A 58 -3.58 -12.11 4.57
CA PRO A 58 -3.20 -12.80 5.82
C PRO A 58 -3.42 -14.32 5.78
N THR A 59 -4.41 -14.82 5.02
CA THR A 59 -4.77 -16.25 4.99
C THR A 59 -3.62 -17.16 4.60
N PHE A 60 -2.76 -16.71 3.68
CA PHE A 60 -1.62 -17.48 3.16
C PHE A 60 -0.28 -16.77 3.38
N ASP A 61 -0.27 -15.66 4.12
CA ASP A 61 0.89 -14.78 4.29
C ASP A 61 1.55 -14.39 2.95
N ILE A 62 0.73 -13.86 2.01
CA ILE A 62 1.17 -13.51 0.65
C ILE A 62 1.10 -12.00 0.45
N LEU A 63 2.12 -11.43 -0.19
CA LEU A 63 2.09 -10.05 -0.66
C LEU A 63 1.77 -10.03 -2.16
N HIS A 64 0.62 -9.48 -2.54
CA HIS A 64 0.32 -9.14 -3.92
C HIS A 64 0.85 -7.74 -4.22
N ILE A 65 1.51 -7.58 -5.37
CA ILE A 65 2.06 -6.29 -5.83
C ILE A 65 1.50 -6.00 -7.23
N GLY A 66 0.56 -5.06 -7.30
CA GLY A 66 0.03 -4.50 -8.54
C GLY A 66 0.81 -3.28 -9.00
N SER A 67 0.46 -2.72 -10.16
CA SER A 67 1.05 -1.45 -10.63
C SER A 67 0.69 -0.25 -9.75
N ASP A 68 -0.38 -0.35 -8.96
CA ASP A 68 -0.81 0.63 -7.97
C ASP A 68 0.17 0.79 -6.81
N VAL A 69 1.14 -0.11 -6.66
CA VAL A 69 2.29 0.12 -5.77
C VAL A 69 2.99 1.44 -6.11
N MET A 70 3.01 1.84 -7.37
CA MET A 70 3.59 3.10 -7.80
C MET A 70 2.66 4.28 -7.43
N PRO A 71 3.22 5.45 -7.08
CA PRO A 71 2.42 6.64 -6.84
C PRO A 71 1.67 7.07 -8.11
N GLY A 72 0.59 7.82 -7.92
CA GLY A 72 -0.18 8.40 -9.04
C GLY A 72 0.63 9.44 -9.83
N PRO A 73 0.24 9.74 -11.07
CA PRO A 73 0.92 10.71 -11.92
C PRO A 73 0.96 12.10 -11.27
N ARG A 74 2.14 12.73 -11.27
CA ARG A 74 2.33 14.13 -10.81
C ARG A 74 1.69 15.08 -11.84
N GLY A 75 0.57 15.72 -11.49
CA GLY A 75 0.00 16.82 -12.30
C GLY A 75 -1.53 16.84 -12.51
N GLY A 76 -2.28 15.83 -12.05
CA GLY A 76 -3.75 15.83 -12.13
C GLY A 76 -4.41 16.19 -10.79
N GLY A 77 -4.97 17.40 -10.68
CA GLY A 77 -5.86 17.82 -9.57
C GLY A 77 -5.26 17.78 -8.15
N THR A 78 -6.11 18.00 -7.14
CA THR A 78 -5.77 17.80 -5.73
C THR A 78 -5.52 16.33 -5.46
N GLN A 79 -4.27 15.91 -5.56
CA GLN A 79 -3.83 14.57 -5.21
C GLN A 79 -4.24 14.22 -3.77
N SER A 80 -4.84 13.04 -3.56
CA SER A 80 -5.11 12.53 -2.22
C SER A 80 -3.79 12.25 -1.49
N ALA A 81 -3.83 12.07 -0.16
CA ALA A 81 -2.63 11.64 0.56
C ALA A 81 -2.15 10.26 0.08
N ASN A 82 -3.09 9.36 -0.20
CA ASN A 82 -2.85 8.03 -0.74
C ASN A 82 -2.13 8.06 -2.11
N SER A 83 -2.52 8.97 -3.01
CA SER A 83 -1.92 9.03 -4.36
C SER A 83 -0.43 9.44 -4.34
N ARG A 84 0.03 10.04 -3.24
CA ARG A 84 1.43 10.45 -3.05
C ARG A 84 2.30 9.42 -2.36
N VAL A 85 1.71 8.37 -1.78
CA VAL A 85 2.47 7.31 -1.11
C VAL A 85 3.42 6.68 -2.13
N THR A 86 4.71 6.67 -1.81
CA THR A 86 5.74 6.09 -2.68
C THR A 86 5.59 4.58 -2.74
N TRP A 87 6.23 3.93 -3.71
CA TRP A 87 6.23 2.47 -3.78
C TRP A 87 6.83 1.82 -2.52
N ARG A 88 7.87 2.41 -1.91
CA ARG A 88 8.38 1.94 -0.61
C ARG A 88 7.36 2.12 0.49
N GLY A 89 6.70 3.28 0.53
CA GLY A 89 5.63 3.54 1.50
C GLY A 89 4.47 2.54 1.37
N ALA A 90 4.10 2.15 0.15
CA ALA A 90 3.05 1.17 -0.10
C ALA A 90 3.47 -0.23 0.37
N ILE A 91 4.68 -0.68 0.03
CA ILE A 91 5.20 -1.98 0.53
C ILE A 91 5.28 -1.99 2.06
N ALA A 92 5.75 -0.89 2.66
CA ALA A 92 5.80 -0.76 4.11
C ALA A 92 4.41 -0.76 4.75
N HIS A 93 3.41 -0.13 4.11
CA HIS A 93 2.02 -0.16 4.55
C HIS A 93 1.49 -1.59 4.63
N GLU A 94 1.72 -2.39 3.60
CA GLU A 94 1.29 -3.80 3.58
C GLU A 94 2.04 -4.66 4.60
N LEU A 95 3.37 -4.56 4.65
CA LEU A 95 4.20 -5.49 5.42
C LEU A 95 4.37 -5.09 6.89
N ILE A 96 4.64 -3.82 7.16
CA ILE A 96 4.87 -3.31 8.53
C ILE A 96 3.56 -2.85 9.16
N GLY A 97 2.61 -2.41 8.33
CA GLY A 97 1.25 -2.09 8.75
C GLY A 97 0.40 -3.33 8.96
N HIS A 98 -0.20 -3.84 7.89
CA HIS A 98 -1.20 -4.92 7.97
C HIS A 98 -0.63 -6.24 8.47
N ARG A 99 0.47 -6.71 7.86
CA ARG A 99 1.01 -8.03 8.21
C ARG A 99 1.46 -8.13 9.66
N GLU A 100 2.25 -7.18 10.15
CA GLU A 100 2.68 -7.22 11.56
C GLU A 100 1.52 -7.07 12.54
N ALA A 101 0.51 -6.26 12.22
CA ALA A 101 -0.71 -6.17 13.03
C ALA A 101 -1.47 -7.50 13.04
N ALA A 102 -1.61 -8.17 11.89
CA ALA A 102 -2.25 -9.47 11.77
C ALA A 102 -1.48 -10.54 12.58
N LEU A 103 -0.16 -10.59 12.47
CA LEU A 103 0.69 -11.52 13.23
C LEU A 103 0.63 -11.29 14.74
N ALA A 104 0.44 -10.03 15.17
CA ALA A 104 0.25 -9.67 16.57
C ALA A 104 -1.19 -9.95 17.08
N GLY A 105 -2.11 -10.38 16.21
CA GLY A 105 -3.52 -10.53 16.57
C GLY A 105 -4.19 -9.19 16.90
N GLN A 106 -3.71 -8.09 16.30
CA GLN A 106 -4.20 -6.72 16.47
C GLN A 106 -4.70 -6.05 15.15
N PRO A 107 -5.34 -6.75 14.20
CA PRO A 107 -6.02 -6.06 13.11
C PRO A 107 -7.24 -5.30 13.65
N GLN A 108 -7.58 -4.18 13.01
CA GLN A 108 -8.78 -3.41 13.30
C GLN A 108 -9.97 -3.94 12.51
N SER A 109 -11.15 -3.92 13.12
CA SER A 109 -12.39 -4.32 12.43
C SER A 109 -12.94 -3.22 11.51
N GLY A 110 -12.61 -1.95 11.78
CA GLY A 110 -13.04 -0.81 10.97
C GLY A 110 -12.05 -0.53 9.85
N PRO A 111 -12.47 -0.49 8.56
CA PRO A 111 -11.56 -0.28 7.44
C PRO A 111 -10.68 0.97 7.58
N ALA A 112 -11.24 2.12 7.96
CA ALA A 112 -10.45 3.34 8.14
C ALA A 112 -9.48 3.27 9.33
N LEU A 113 -9.82 2.54 10.40
CA LEU A 113 -8.91 2.32 11.52
C LEU A 113 -7.76 1.40 11.11
N GLU A 114 -8.05 0.35 10.34
CA GLU A 114 -7.06 -0.61 9.87
C GLU A 114 -6.06 0.06 8.91
N GLU A 115 -6.54 0.80 7.92
CA GLU A 115 -5.67 1.51 6.99
C GLU A 115 -4.87 2.64 7.68
N ALA A 116 -5.47 3.34 8.65
CA ALA A 116 -4.77 4.36 9.41
C ALA A 116 -3.70 3.76 10.32
N GLN A 117 -4.00 2.65 11.00
CA GLN A 117 -3.04 1.87 11.77
C GLN A 117 -1.87 1.45 10.87
N SER A 118 -2.16 0.86 9.71
CA SER A 118 -1.14 0.40 8.77
C SER A 118 -0.21 1.52 8.31
N SER A 119 -0.77 2.67 7.92
CA SER A 119 0.02 3.84 7.53
C SER A 119 0.86 4.41 8.69
N ILE A 120 0.32 4.49 9.92
CA ILE A 120 1.08 4.98 11.08
C ILE A 120 2.22 4.01 11.45
N ARG A 121 1.94 2.69 11.47
CA ARG A 121 2.93 1.66 11.75
C ARG A 121 4.07 1.70 10.74
N ALA A 122 3.74 1.72 9.45
CA ALA A 122 4.73 1.86 8.38
C ALA A 122 5.58 3.13 8.55
N ALA A 123 4.95 4.28 8.87
CA ALA A 123 5.68 5.52 9.10
C ALA A 123 6.63 5.47 10.30
N ARG A 124 6.32 4.67 11.32
CA ARG A 124 7.13 4.55 12.56
C ARG A 124 8.24 3.51 12.42
N PHE A 125 7.91 2.32 11.95
CA PHE A 125 8.77 1.15 12.11
C PHE A 125 9.42 0.66 10.83
N ALA A 126 8.96 1.09 9.65
CA ALA A 126 9.52 0.58 8.41
C ALA A 126 11.00 0.98 8.24
N PRO A 127 11.85 0.07 7.76
CA PRO A 127 13.25 0.36 7.48
C PRO A 127 13.39 1.28 6.27
N GLU A 128 14.47 2.07 6.23
CA GLU A 128 14.92 2.84 5.05
C GLU A 128 13.90 3.82 4.41
N LEU A 129 12.80 4.13 5.09
CA LEU A 129 11.90 5.22 4.67
C LEU A 129 12.50 6.58 5.04
N SER A 130 12.56 7.46 4.05
CA SER A 130 12.95 8.86 4.25
C SER A 130 11.94 9.59 5.15
N ARG A 131 12.36 10.71 5.75
CA ARG A 131 11.47 11.58 6.54
C ARG A 131 10.23 12.03 5.75
N ILE A 132 10.38 12.27 4.44
CA ILE A 132 9.30 12.67 3.56
C ILE A 132 8.30 11.52 3.37
N GLU A 133 8.77 10.29 3.14
CA GLU A 133 7.89 9.12 3.01
C GLU A 133 7.11 8.84 4.29
N ARG A 134 7.77 8.92 5.44
CA ARG A 134 7.11 8.78 6.75
C ARG A 134 6.05 9.85 6.95
N TYR A 135 6.34 11.10 6.59
CA TYR A 135 5.36 12.19 6.67
C TYR A 135 4.15 11.96 5.73
N ILE A 136 4.38 11.47 4.51
CA ILE A 136 3.30 11.13 3.56
C ILE A 136 2.39 10.05 4.12
N LEU A 137 2.94 8.99 4.73
CA LEU A 137 2.17 7.93 5.38
C LEU A 137 1.34 8.45 6.57
N LEU A 138 1.90 9.33 7.41
CA LEU A 138 1.14 9.96 8.49
C LEU A 138 -0.01 10.82 7.96
N ARG A 139 0.20 11.53 6.85
CA ARG A 139 -0.85 12.30 6.16
C ARG A 139 -1.92 11.40 5.56
N ASP A 140 -1.53 10.24 5.03
CA ASP A 140 -2.44 9.21 4.53
C ASP A 140 -3.35 8.68 5.64
N ALA A 141 -2.77 8.31 6.79
CA ALA A 141 -3.55 7.87 7.95
C ALA A 141 -4.56 8.93 8.42
N ILE A 142 -4.14 10.19 8.52
CA ILE A 142 -5.03 11.29 8.93
C ILE A 142 -6.15 11.49 7.92
N ALA A 143 -5.85 11.43 6.61
CA ALA A 143 -6.86 11.60 5.57
C ALA A 143 -7.93 10.50 5.66
N ARG A 144 -7.53 9.24 5.80
CA ARG A 144 -8.46 8.11 5.89
C ARG A 144 -9.39 8.18 7.11
N LEU A 145 -8.86 8.60 8.27
CA LEU A 145 -9.69 8.84 9.44
C LEU A 145 -10.64 10.02 9.23
N HIS A 146 -10.13 11.12 8.65
CA HIS A 146 -10.92 12.31 8.39
C HIS A 146 -12.09 12.03 7.42
N ASP A 147 -11.88 11.21 6.40
CA ASP A 147 -12.90 10.88 5.40
C ASP A 147 -14.09 10.11 6.03
N GLU A 148 -13.86 9.43 7.17
CA GLU A 148 -14.90 8.80 8.01
C GLU A 148 -15.36 9.67 9.19
N GLY A 149 -14.92 10.93 9.27
CA GLY A 149 -15.25 11.83 10.39
C GLY A 149 -14.60 11.44 11.72
N ILE A 150 -13.56 10.60 11.70
CA ILE A 150 -12.87 10.10 12.89
C ILE A 150 -11.69 11.01 13.25
N SER A 151 -11.65 11.48 14.49
CA SER A 151 -10.48 12.19 15.03
C SER A 151 -9.45 11.19 15.54
N VAL A 152 -8.18 11.33 15.10
CA VAL A 152 -7.07 10.47 15.58
C VAL A 152 -6.92 10.50 17.10
N ARG A 153 -7.26 11.63 17.74
CA ARG A 153 -7.19 11.78 19.21
C ARG A 153 -8.14 10.84 19.93
N ASN A 154 -9.26 10.47 19.30
CA ASN A 154 -10.29 9.62 19.88
C ASN A 154 -9.94 8.14 19.75
N VAL A 155 -9.10 7.78 18.77
CA VAL A 155 -8.82 6.38 18.42
C VAL A 155 -7.36 5.98 18.67
N LYS A 156 -6.45 6.91 18.97
CA LYS A 156 -5.01 6.63 19.15
C LYS A 156 -4.69 5.51 20.15
N GLU A 157 -5.50 5.35 21.20
CA GLU A 157 -5.31 4.31 22.23
C GLU A 157 -5.85 2.94 21.79
N GLN A 158 -6.62 2.89 20.70
CA GLN A 158 -7.15 1.66 20.10
C GLN A 158 -6.23 1.12 19.00
N LEU A 159 -5.37 1.98 18.43
CA LEU A 159 -4.46 1.59 17.36
C LEU A 159 -3.23 0.91 17.93
N PHE A 160 -2.82 -0.18 17.29
CA PHE A 160 -1.56 -0.88 17.56
C PHE A 160 -0.40 -0.18 16.83
N ILE A 161 0.10 0.91 17.42
CA ILE A 161 1.08 1.83 16.81
C ILE A 161 2.27 2.17 17.70
#